data_AF-A0A536BV02-F1
#
_entry.id   AF-A0A536BV02-F1
#
_cell.length_a   1.000
_cell.length_b   1.000
_cell.length_c   1.000
_cell.angle_alpha   90.00
_cell.angle_beta   90.00
_cell.angle_gamma   90.00
#
_symmetry.space_group_name_H-M   'P 1'
#
loop_
_entity.id
_entity.type
_entity.pdbx_description
1 polymer ?
#
loop_
_entity_poly.entity_id
_entity_poly.type
_entity_poly.pdbx_seq_one_letter_code
_entity_poly.pdbx_strand_id
1 'polypeptide(L)' 'MEDVVLVAAARTPFGKLGGGLSTMTAPDLGASVIKEVLSRAHVEGADIDQV' A
#
# COMPACT_ATOMS: atom_id res chain seq x y z
N MET A 1 -12.54 -20.01 16.39
CA MET A 1 -12.24 -18.59 16.10
C MET A 1 -10.82 -18.57 15.59
N GLU A 2 -10.59 -17.98 14.43
CA GLU A 2 -9.24 -17.89 13.86
C GLU A 2 -8.59 -16.60 14.34
N ASP A 3 -7.27 -16.65 14.57
CA ASP A 3 -6.49 -15.49 14.97
C ASP A 3 -6.25 -14.57 13.77
N VAL A 4 -6.47 -13.27 13.96
CA VAL A 4 -6.23 -12.26 12.93
C VAL A 4 -4.84 -11.66 13.14
N VAL A 5 -4.04 -11.62 12.07
CA VAL A 5 -2.64 -11.17 12.12
C VAL A 5 -2.35 -10.09 11.08
N LEU A 6 -1.40 -9.20 11.37
CA LEU A 6 -0.85 -8.25 10.42
C LEU A 6 0.44 -8.83 9.81
N VAL A 7 0.44 -9.11 8.51
CA VAL A 7 1.56 -9.78 7.83
C VAL A 7 2.57 -8.80 7.21
N ALA A 8 2.15 -7.58 6.88
CA ALA A 8 3.03 -6.56 6.32
C ALA A 8 2.45 -5.15 6.52
N ALA A 9 3.33 -4.15 6.44
CA ALA A 9 2.94 -2.73 6.45
C ALA A 9 3.91 -1.91 5.58
N ALA A 10 3.37 -0.92 4.87
CA ALA A 10 4.14 0.07 4.13
C ALA A 10 3.40 1.41 4.11
N ARG A 11 4.11 2.48 3.75
CA ARG A 11 3.56 3.82 3.57
C ARG A 11 4.41 4.61 2.58
N THR A 12 3.82 5.62 1.98
CA THR A 12 4.60 6.63 1.26
C THR A 12 5.37 7.52 2.26
N PRO A 13 6.38 8.27 1.79
CA PRO A 13 6.88 9.44 2.49
C PRO A 13 5.78 10.50 2.66
N PHE A 14 6.00 11.42 3.60
CA PHE A 14 5.15 12.61 3.72
C PHE A 14 5.53 13.62 2.65
N GLY A 15 4.56 14.00 1.82
CA GLY A 15 4.70 15.09 0.84
C GLY A 15 4.47 16.45 1.48
N LYS A 16 5.22 17.47 1.04
CA LYS A 16 4.88 18.87 1.27
C LYS A 16 3.94 19.35 0.17
N LEU A 17 3.10 20.34 0.46
CA LEU A 17 2.29 21.02 -0.56
C LEU A 17 3.20 21.59 -1.66
N GLY A 18 2.93 21.25 -2.92
CA GLY A 18 3.79 21.62 -4.05
C GLY A 18 5.16 20.92 -4.10
N GLY A 19 5.37 19.90 -3.27
CA GLY A 19 6.65 19.18 -3.16
C GLY A 19 6.80 17.99 -4.11
N GLY A 20 7.72 17.07 -3.80
CA GLY A 20 8.10 15.96 -4.69
C GLY A 20 7.01 14.92 -5.01
N LEU A 21 5.88 14.93 -4.30
CA LEU A 21 4.73 14.06 -4.58
C LEU A 21 3.56 14.81 -5.25
N SER A 22 3.74 16.10 -5.58
CA SER A 22 2.66 16.97 -6.06
C SER A 22 2.08 16.57 -7.42
N THR A 23 2.83 15.81 -8.23
CA THR A 23 2.39 15.33 -9.54
C THR A 23 1.67 13.98 -9.47
N MET A 24 1.65 13.31 -8.31
CA MET A 24 0.99 12.02 -8.14
C MET A 24 -0.42 12.20 -7.58
N THR A 25 -1.38 11.44 -8.09
CA THR A 25 -2.74 11.43 -7.53
C THR A 25 -2.77 10.57 -6.26
N ALA A 26 -3.80 10.75 -5.42
CA ALA A 26 -3.97 9.92 -4.23
C ALA A 26 -4.11 8.42 -4.57
N PRO A 27 -4.86 8.00 -5.62
CA PRO A 27 -4.87 6.62 -6.06
C PRO A 27 -3.50 6.09 -6.52
N ASP A 28 -2.68 6.90 -7.19
CA ASP A 28 -1.32 6.47 -7.59
C ASP A 28 -0.46 6.15 -6.36
N LEU A 29 -0.51 7.02 -5.34
CA LEU A 29 0.20 6.81 -4.08
C LEU A 29 -0.31 5.55 -3.36
N GLY A 30 -1.63 5.33 -3.33
CA GLY A 30 -2.24 4.13 -2.77
C GLY A 30 -1.83 2.86 -3.52
N ALA A 31 -1.84 2.89 -4.85
CA ALA A 31 -1.43 1.77 -5.69
C ALA A 31 0.05 1.40 -5.48
N SER A 32 0.93 2.38 -5.30
CA SER A 32 2.32 2.13 -4.94
C SER A 32 2.46 1.42 -3.59
N VAL A 33 1.67 1.82 -2.58
CA VAL A 33 1.68 1.19 -1.25
C VAL A 33 1.13 -0.23 -1.30
N ILE A 34 0.00 -0.46 -1.98
CA ILE A 34 -0.61 -1.79 -2.09
C ILE A 34 0.37 -2.78 -2.74
N LYS A 35 1.01 -2.39 -3.86
CA LYS A 35 2.01 -3.23 -4.53
C LYS A 35 3.17 -3.60 -3.60
N GLU A 36 3.68 -2.64 -2.83
CA GLU A 36 4.76 -2.88 -1.89
C GLU A 36 4.35 -3.78 -0.72
N VAL A 37 3.16 -3.59 -0.15
CA VAL A 37 2.65 -4.42 0.96
C VAL A 37 2.45 -5.87 0.50
N LEU A 38 1.86 -6.08 -0.68
CA LEU A 38 1.69 -7.43 -1.24
C LEU A 38 3.04 -8.10 -1.48
N SER A 39 4.02 -7.36 -2.01
CA SER A 39 5.38 -7.88 -2.20
C SER A 39 6.05 -8.27 -0.88
N ARG A 40 5.89 -7.49 0.20
CA ARG A 40 6.44 -7.81 1.54
C ARG A 40 5.75 -9.00 2.17
N ALA A 41 4.43 -9.09 2.00
CA ALA A 41 3.61 -10.17 2.51
C ALA A 41 3.78 -11.47 1.71
N HIS A 42 4.38 -11.40 0.50
CA HIS A 42 4.46 -12.51 -0.46
C HIS A 42 3.08 -13.05 -0.83
N VAL A 43 2.12 -12.13 -1.05
CA VAL A 43 0.72 -12.43 -1.39
C VAL A 43 0.43 -11.96 -2.81
N GLU A 44 -0.28 -12.77 -3.60
CA GLU A 44 -0.68 -12.38 -4.94
C GLU A 44 -1.97 -11.55 -4.92
N GLY A 45 -2.16 -10.70 -5.92
CA GLY A 45 -3.38 -9.89 -6.02
C GLY A 45 -4.66 -10.71 -6.15
N ALA A 46 -4.57 -11.96 -6.60
CA ALA A 46 -5.71 -12.88 -6.70
C ALA A 46 -6.18 -13.42 -5.34
N ASP A 47 -5.33 -13.35 -4.32
CA ASP A 47 -5.64 -13.81 -2.95
C ASP A 47 -6.32 -12.72 -2.11
N ILE A 48 -6.58 -11.53 -2.68
CA ILE A 48 -7.17 -10.39 -1.98
C ILE A 48 -8.68 -10.38 -2.15
N ASP A 49 -9.39 -10.58 -1.04
CA ASP A 49 -10.85 -10.52 -1.02
C ASP A 49 -11.41 -9.08 -1.09
N GLN A 50 -10.71 -8.11 -0.49
CA GLN A 50 -11.20 -6.74 -0.39
C GLN A 50 -10.07 -5.70 -0.19
N VAL A 51 -10.30 -4.47 -0.70
CA VAL A 51 -9.46 -3.26 -0.55
C VAL A 51 -10.30 -2.08 -0.08
#